data_AF-A0A968K9M8-F1
#
_entry.id   AF-A0A968K9M8-F1
#
_cell.length_a   1.000
_cell.length_b   1.000
_cell.length_c   1.000
_cell.angle_alpha   90.00
_cell.angle_beta   90.00
_cell.angle_gamma   90.00
#
_symmetry.space_group_name_H-M   'P 1'
#
loop_
_entity.id
_entity.type
_entity.pdbx_description
1 polymer ?
#
loop_
_entity_poly.entity_id
_entity_poly.type
_entity_poly.pdbx_seq_one_letter_code
_entity_poly.pdbx_strand_id
1 'polypeptide(L)'
;MIKNYFKIAFRNLVKQKGYSIINIIGLAVGMASCLLILLWVQDELRYDKFHSKSERIYRLVDDYTRSGNTLEMAVTSGPMGPTLVREFPEVIDAVRMTNIGVVVN
;
A
#
# COMPACT_ATOMS: atom_id res chain seq x y z
N MET A 1 28.79 -35.82 6.89
CA MET A 1 27.58 -36.52 6.40
C MET A 1 26.68 -35.64 5.52
N ILE A 2 26.37 -34.39 5.88
CA ILE A 2 25.52 -33.47 5.07
C ILE A 2 25.99 -33.31 3.61
N LYS A 3 27.30 -33.23 3.37
CA LYS A 3 27.88 -33.16 2.01
C LYS A 3 27.49 -34.36 1.14
N ASN A 4 27.35 -35.55 1.72
CA ASN A 4 26.98 -36.75 0.99
C ASN A 4 25.49 -36.72 0.59
N TYR A 5 24.61 -36.25 1.49
CA TYR A 5 23.19 -36.07 1.18
C TYR A 5 22.96 -35.06 0.06
N PHE A 6 23.64 -33.90 0.07
CA PHE A 6 23.58 -32.94 -1.02
C PHE A 6 24.08 -33.54 -2.35
N LYS A 7 25.17 -34.29 -2.32
CA LYS A 7 25.72 -34.97 -3.52
C LYS A 7 24.74 -35.98 -4.10
N ILE A 8 24.06 -36.75 -3.26
CA ILE A 8 23.08 -37.76 -3.68
C ILE A 8 21.81 -37.08 -4.23
N ALA A 9 21.31 -36.05 -3.55
CA ALA A 9 20.13 -35.29 -3.99
C ALA A 9 20.37 -34.64 -5.36
N PHE A 10 21.51 -33.99 -5.56
CA PHE A 10 21.88 -33.38 -6.85
C PHE A 10 21.97 -34.42 -7.96
N ARG A 11 22.57 -35.59 -7.70
CA ARG A 11 22.67 -36.66 -8.69
C ARG A 11 21.29 -37.21 -9.07
N ASN A 12 20.35 -37.29 -8.13
CA ASN A 12 18.97 -37.68 -8.40
C ASN A 12 18.22 -36.64 -9.22
N LEU A 13 18.37 -35.34 -8.91
CA LEU A 13 17.78 -34.25 -9.67
C LEU A 13 18.23 -34.27 -11.15
N VAL A 14 19.53 -34.48 -11.38
CA VAL A 14 20.10 -34.57 -12.74
C VAL A 14 19.69 -35.85 -13.47
N LYS A 15 19.44 -36.95 -12.75
CA LYS A 15 19.00 -38.23 -13.35
C LYS A 15 17.51 -38.18 -13.76
N GLN A 16 16.67 -37.46 -13.02
CA GLN A 16 15.24 -37.30 -13.29
C GLN A 16 14.89 -35.87 -13.73
N LYS A 17 15.47 -35.41 -14.84
CA LYS A 17 15.39 -34.00 -15.27
C LYS A 17 13.96 -33.51 -15.49
N GLY A 18 13.13 -34.23 -16.25
CA GLY A 18 11.76 -33.80 -16.56
C GLY A 18 10.89 -33.63 -15.31
N TYR A 19 10.87 -34.65 -14.44
CA TYR A 19 10.11 -34.63 -13.19
C TYR A 19 10.61 -33.54 -12.22
N SER A 20 11.93 -33.39 -12.12
CA SER A 20 12.53 -32.37 -11.24
C SER A 20 12.24 -30.95 -11.72
N ILE A 21 12.29 -30.72 -13.04
CA ILE A 21 12.00 -29.41 -13.64
C ILE A 21 10.54 -29.00 -13.37
N ILE A 22 9.57 -29.89 -13.61
CA ILE A 22 8.15 -29.59 -13.41
C ILE A 22 7.87 -29.22 -11.94
N ASN A 23 8.40 -30.02 -10.99
CA ASN A 23 8.19 -29.76 -9.58
C ASN A 23 8.87 -28.48 -9.09
N ILE A 24 10.12 -28.24 -9.50
CA ILE A 24 10.87 -27.04 -9.09
C ILE A 24 10.22 -25.79 -9.66
N ILE A 25 9.83 -25.79 -10.94
CA ILE A 25 9.18 -24.64 -11.57
C ILE A 25 7.80 -24.40 -10.94
N GLY A 26 6.98 -25.44 -10.76
CA GLY A 26 5.67 -25.30 -10.13
C GLY A 26 5.76 -24.70 -8.73
N LEU A 27 6.70 -25.20 -7.91
CA LEU A 27 6.95 -24.66 -6.58
C LEU A 27 7.49 -23.22 -6.64
N ALA A 28 8.44 -22.94 -7.52
CA ALA A 28 9.04 -21.62 -7.66
C ALA A 28 8.00 -20.57 -8.10
N VAL A 29 7.14 -20.90 -9.06
CA VAL A 29 6.07 -20.02 -9.53
C VAL A 29 5.04 -19.77 -8.43
N GLY A 30 4.63 -20.81 -7.69
CA GLY A 30 3.69 -20.66 -6.57
C GLY A 30 4.26 -19.82 -5.42
N MET A 31 5.55 -19.97 -5.12
CA MET A 31 6.23 -19.11 -4.14
C MET A 31 6.36 -17.67 -4.64
N ALA A 32 6.74 -17.48 -5.90
CA ALA A 32 6.89 -16.15 -6.48
C ALA A 32 5.56 -15.39 -6.51
N SER A 33 4.46 -16.04 -6.92
CA SER A 33 3.13 -15.40 -6.93
C SER A 33 2.69 -14.99 -5.52
N CYS A 34 2.87 -15.86 -4.53
CA CYS A 34 2.56 -15.55 -3.14
C CYS A 34 3.39 -14.36 -2.62
N LEU A 35 4.69 -14.33 -2.90
CA LEU A 35 5.57 -13.23 -2.50
C LEU A 35 5.20 -11.91 -3.17
N LEU A 36 4.83 -11.91 -4.45
CA LEU A 36 4.40 -10.70 -5.16
C LEU A 36 3.10 -10.13 -4.57
N ILE A 37 2.13 -10.99 -4.25
CA ILE A 37 0.88 -10.56 -3.60
C ILE A 37 1.18 -9.98 -2.21
N LEU A 38 2.05 -10.64 -1.43
CA LEU A 38 2.44 -10.16 -0.11
C LEU A 38 3.13 -8.79 -0.17
N LEU A 39 4.05 -8.59 -1.13
CA LEU A 39 4.70 -7.31 -1.34
C LEU A 39 3.70 -6.22 -1.71
N TRP A 40 2.74 -6.53 -2.59
CA TRP A 40 1.68 -5.60 -2.96
C TRP A 40 0.81 -5.22 -1.76
N VAL A 41 0.36 -6.18 -0.96
CA VAL A 41 -0.42 -5.91 0.27
C VAL A 41 0.40 -5.08 1.26
N GLN A 42 1.69 -5.37 1.41
CA GLN A 42 2.56 -4.62 2.31
C GLN A 42 2.74 -3.17 1.85
N ASP A 43 2.81 -2.94 0.54
CA ASP A 43 2.88 -1.60 -0.05
C ASP A 43 1.57 -0.83 0.21
N GLU A 44 0.43 -1.44 -0.08
CA GLU A 44 -0.90 -0.85 0.12
C GLU A 44 -1.14 -0.44 1.59
N LEU A 45 -0.76 -1.30 2.55
CA LEU A 45 -0.90 -1.01 3.98
C LEU A 45 0.05 0.09 4.48
N ARG A 46 1.10 0.42 3.71
CA ARG A 46 2.09 1.45 4.03
C ARG A 46 1.84 2.76 3.30
N TYR A 47 0.93 2.78 2.32
CA TYR A 47 0.68 3.92 1.45
C TYR A 47 0.49 5.24 2.21
N ASP A 48 -0.37 5.24 3.25
CA ASP A 48 -0.66 6.44 4.06
C ASP A 48 0.27 6.62 5.28
N LYS A 49 1.23 5.71 5.51
CA LYS A 49 2.08 5.67 6.72
C LYS A 49 3.48 6.25 6.53
N PHE A 50 3.70 7.04 5.48
CA PHE A 50 5.02 7.61 5.18
C PHE A 50 5.38 8.81 6.10
N HIS A 51 4.39 9.47 6.69
CA HIS A 51 4.61 10.57 7.63
C HIS A 51 4.78 10.07 9.07
N SER A 52 5.69 10.70 9.84
CA SER A 52 5.97 10.34 11.23
C SER A 52 4.78 10.48 12.18
N LYS A 53 3.76 11.25 11.80
CA LYS A 53 2.50 11.46 12.54
C LYS A 53 1.28 10.97 11.75
N SER A 54 1.42 9.95 10.91
CA SER A 54 0.34 9.47 10.02
C SER A 54 -0.98 9.21 10.74
N GLU A 55 -0.96 8.73 11.99
CA GLU A 55 -2.17 8.48 12.79
C GLU A 55 -2.94 9.75 13.19
N ARG A 56 -2.34 10.93 13.02
CA ARG A 56 -2.91 12.23 13.38
C ARG A 56 -3.09 13.15 12.17
N ILE A 57 -2.85 12.65 10.96
CA ILE A 57 -3.01 13.38 9.71
C ILE A 57 -4.24 12.84 9.02
N TYR A 58 -5.18 13.73 8.72
CA TYR A 58 -6.45 13.36 8.11
C TYR A 58 -6.68 14.19 6.84
N ARG A 59 -7.36 13.58 5.86
CA ARG A 59 -7.83 14.27 4.67
C ARG A 59 -9.29 14.68 4.87
N LEU A 60 -9.58 15.96 4.65
CA LEU A 60 -10.96 16.44 4.63
C LEU A 60 -11.64 16.00 3.32
N VAL A 61 -12.85 15.47 3.45
CA VAL A 61 -13.74 15.06 2.37
C VAL A 61 -15.09 15.75 2.55
N ASP A 62 -15.87 15.85 1.48
CA ASP A 62 -17.17 16.52 1.46
C ASP A 62 -18.22 15.58 0.84
N ASP A 63 -19.35 15.42 1.52
CA ASP A 63 -20.48 14.61 1.06
C ASP A 63 -21.58 15.55 0.57
N TYR A 64 -21.64 15.75 -0.75
CA TYR A 64 -22.58 16.66 -1.37
C TYR A 64 -23.84 15.93 -1.82
N THR A 65 -24.92 16.05 -1.06
CA THR A 65 -26.22 15.48 -1.41
C THR A 65 -27.07 16.45 -2.23
N ARG A 66 -27.45 16.05 -3.45
CA ARG A 66 -28.40 16.79 -4.29
C ARG A 66 -29.46 15.86 -4.89
N SER A 67 -30.72 16.21 -4.68
CA SER A 67 -31.87 15.49 -5.25
C SER A 67 -31.84 13.97 -5.00
N GLY A 68 -31.41 13.56 -3.80
CA GLY A 68 -31.33 12.15 -3.40
C GLY A 68 -30.06 11.41 -3.83
N ASN A 69 -29.14 12.06 -4.55
CA ASN A 69 -27.83 11.51 -4.89
C ASN A 69 -26.76 12.17 -4.02
N THR A 70 -25.99 11.37 -3.29
CA THR A 70 -24.82 11.82 -2.54
C THR A 70 -23.57 11.66 -3.39
N LEU A 71 -22.83 12.75 -3.57
CA LEU A 71 -21.54 12.77 -4.22
C LEU A 71 -20.45 12.89 -3.15
N GLU A 72 -19.65 11.84 -3.02
CA GLU A 72 -18.45 11.86 -2.18
C GLU A 72 -17.32 12.57 -2.93
N MET A 73 -16.82 13.67 -2.37
CA MET A 73 -15.81 14.51 -2.97
C MET A 73 -14.57 14.57 -2.11
N ALA A 74 -13.41 14.31 -2.72
CA ALA A 74 -12.12 14.40 -2.05
C ALA A 74 -11.53 15.82 -2.09
N VAL A 75 -12.40 16.84 -2.19
CA VAL A 75 -12.07 18.26 -2.28
C VAL A 75 -12.99 19.06 -1.36
N THR A 76 -12.44 20.10 -0.74
CA THR A 76 -13.18 20.98 0.16
C THR A 76 -12.99 22.45 -0.21
N SER A 77 -13.87 23.31 0.29
CA SER A 77 -13.82 24.75 0.07
C SER A 77 -12.50 25.36 0.59
N GLY A 78 -12.02 26.41 -0.10
CA GLY A 78 -10.82 27.18 0.26
C GLY A 78 -10.65 27.44 1.76
N PRO A 79 -11.65 28.03 2.43
CA PRO A 79 -11.52 28.45 3.83
C PRO A 79 -11.64 27.31 4.84
N MET A 80 -11.91 26.06 4.43
CA MET A 80 -12.16 24.96 5.38
C MET A 80 -10.99 24.72 6.32
N GLY A 81 -9.77 24.57 5.77
CA GLY A 81 -8.54 24.39 6.56
C GLY A 81 -8.31 25.47 7.62
N PRO A 82 -8.19 26.77 7.24
CA PRO A 82 -7.95 27.84 8.21
C PRO A 82 -9.12 28.05 9.18
N THR A 83 -10.36 27.77 8.75
CA THR A 83 -11.53 27.86 9.64
C THR A 83 -11.47 26.78 10.72
N LEU A 84 -11.10 25.55 10.36
CA LEU A 84 -10.96 24.45 11.32
C LEU A 84 -9.87 24.74 12.35
N VAL A 85 -8.70 25.21 11.93
CA VAL A 85 -7.61 25.60 12.86
C VAL A 85 -8.05 26.72 13.82
N ARG A 86 -8.88 27.66 13.36
CA ARG A 86 -9.35 28.78 14.18
C ARG A 86 -10.43 28.39 15.19
N GLU A 87 -11.35 27.51 14.79
CA GLU A 87 -12.57 27.22 15.55
C GLU A 87 -12.48 25.93 16.38
N PHE A 88 -11.58 25.02 16.04
CA PHE A 88 -11.44 23.72 16.70
C PHE A 88 -10.02 23.56 17.31
N PRO A 89 -9.88 23.61 18.64
CA PRO A 89 -8.56 23.55 19.30
C PRO A 89 -7.82 22.20 19.12
N GLU A 90 -8.53 21.13 18.77
CA GLU A 90 -7.96 19.83 18.43
C GLU A 90 -7.21 19.82 17.08
N VAL A 91 -7.49 20.80 16.20
CA VAL A 91 -6.84 20.96 14.91
C VAL A 91 -5.61 21.86 15.06
N ILE A 92 -4.43 21.25 15.09
CA ILE A 92 -3.17 21.97 15.34
C ILE A 92 -2.71 22.76 14.10
N ASP A 93 -2.91 22.19 12.91
CA ASP A 93 -2.41 22.76 11.66
C ASP A 93 -3.21 22.21 10.47
N ALA A 94 -3.21 22.93 9.35
CA ALA A 94 -3.88 22.54 8.12
C ALA A 94 -3.06 22.93 6.89
N VAL A 95 -3.01 22.03 5.91
CA VAL A 95 -2.40 22.30 4.60
C VAL A 95 -3.40 22.03 3.50
N ARG A 96 -3.37 22.86 2.45
CA ARG A 96 -4.19 22.67 1.26
C ARG A 96 -3.31 22.30 0.06
N MET A 97 -3.69 21.22 -0.61
CA MET A 97 -3.12 20.83 -1.90
C MET A 97 -4.10 21.17 -3.02
N THR A 98 -3.59 21.74 -4.10
CA THR A 98 -4.35 22.00 -5.33
C THR A 98 -3.57 21.45 -6.51
N ASN A 99 -4.23 21.20 -7.65
CA ASN A 99 -3.55 20.80 -8.88
C ASN A 99 -2.57 21.85 -9.43
N ILE A 100 -2.53 23.05 -8.83
CA ILE A 100 -1.65 24.18 -9.19
C ILE A 100 -0.46 24.29 -8.21
N GLY A 101 -0.29 23.32 -7.30
CA GLY A 101 0.74 23.31 -6.27
C GLY A 101 0.17 23.39 -4.85
N VAL A 102 1.07 23.33 -3.86
CA VAL A 102 0.74 23.48 -2.43
C VAL A 102 0.47 24.96 -2.17
N VAL A 103 -0.74 25.28 -1.73
CA VAL A 103 -1.09 26.64 -1.27
C VAL A 103 -1.11 26.60 0.25
N VAL A 104 -0.03 27.07 0.86
CA VAL A 104 0.04 27.32 2.30
C VAL A 104 -0.59 28.69 2.54
N ASN A 105 -1.72 28.73 3.25
CA ASN A 105 -2.34 29.96 3.74
C ASN A 105 -2.48 29.85 5.24
#